data_AF-I4GS50-F1
#
_entry.id   AF-I4GS50-F1
#
_cell.length_a   1.000
_cell.length_b   1.000
_cell.length_c   1.000
_cell.angle_alpha   90.00
_cell.angle_beta   90.00
_cell.angle_gamma   90.00
#
_symmetry.space_group_name_H-M   'P 1'
#
loop_
_entity.id
_entity.type
_entity.pdbx_description
1 polymer ?
#
loop_
_entity_poly.entity_id
_entity_poly.type
_entity_poly.pdbx_seq_one_letter_code
_entity_poly.pdbx_strand_id
1 'polypeptide(L)' 'MRYSVKVDQIVMQFKLESAQLLELMKYFGLNYGAIDMIVTPDERYIFLEINPVGEFFWLELYPPYFPISQAIAEILVNS' A
#
# COMPACT_ATOMS: atom_id res chain seq x y z
N MET A 1 5.28 -6.44 26.94
CA MET A 1 6.43 -5.89 26.18
C MET A 1 5.83 -5.25 24.92
N ARG A 2 5.81 -3.91 24.80
CA ARG A 2 5.29 -3.21 23.61
C ARG A 2 6.47 -2.83 22.73
N TYR A 3 6.59 -3.43 21.57
CA TYR A 3 7.47 -2.93 20.52
C TYR A 3 6.76 -1.77 19.81
N SER A 4 7.44 -0.64 19.64
CA SER A 4 6.93 0.47 18.83
C SER A 4 7.57 0.39 17.45
N VAL A 5 6.79 0.04 16.43
CA VAL A 5 7.17 0.24 15.03
C VAL A 5 6.82 1.68 14.67
N LYS A 6 7.79 2.46 14.22
CA LYS A 6 7.51 3.77 13.63
C LYS A 6 7.04 3.55 12.20
N VAL A 7 5.85 4.04 11.89
CA VAL A 7 5.31 4.07 10.54
C VAL A 7 5.44 5.50 10.05
N ASP A 8 6.35 5.71 9.11
CA ASP A 8 6.54 6.99 8.44
C ASP A 8 5.99 6.88 7.02
N GLN A 9 5.32 7.93 6.54
CA GLN A 9 4.93 8.00 5.15
C GLN A 9 6.19 8.16 4.29
N ILE A 10 6.39 7.21 3.38
CA ILE A 10 7.41 7.30 2.34
C ILE A 10 6.69 7.53 1.02
N VAL A 11 7.07 8.61 0.32
CA VAL A 11 6.66 8.80 -1.07
C VAL A 11 7.61 7.98 -1.94
N MET A 12 7.09 7.02 -2.70
CA MET A 12 7.91 6.32 -3.70
C MET A 12 8.51 7.34 -4.66
N GLN A 13 9.84 7.36 -4.75
CA GLN A 13 10.55 8.42 -5.45
C GLN A 13 10.47 8.28 -6.97
N PHE A 14 10.16 7.09 -7.52
CA PHE A 14 10.10 6.87 -8.96
C PHE A 14 8.71 6.46 -9.46
N LYS A 15 8.29 7.12 -10.56
CA LYS A 15 7.04 6.81 -11.28
C LYS A 15 7.02 5.41 -11.92
N LEU A 16 8.18 4.77 -12.09
CA LEU A 16 8.28 3.46 -12.71
C LEU A 16 7.83 2.34 -11.75
N GLU A 17 8.17 2.44 -10.46
CA GLU A 17 7.81 1.44 -9.45
C GLU A 17 6.29 1.37 -9.26
N SER A 18 5.62 2.53 -9.22
CA SER A 18 4.16 2.57 -9.13
C SER A 18 3.47 1.98 -10.37
N ALA A 19 4.04 2.16 -11.57
CA ALA A 19 3.50 1.56 -12.79
C ALA A 19 3.55 0.02 -12.76
N GLN A 20 4.65 -0.56 -12.25
CA GLN A 20 4.80 -2.02 -12.13
C GLN A 20 3.79 -2.61 -11.13
N LEU A 21 3.54 -1.93 -10.01
CA LEU A 21 2.50 -2.35 -9.06
C LEU A 21 1.10 -2.28 -9.68
N LEU A 22 0.80 -1.24 -10.47
CA LEU A 22 -0.48 -1.13 -11.19
C LEU A 22 -0.65 -2.24 -12.23
N GLU A 23 0.41 -2.63 -12.93
CA GLU A 23 0.39 -3.78 -13.85
C GLU A 23 0.14 -5.10 -13.11
N LEU A 24 0.75 -5.28 -11.93
CA LEU A 24 0.50 -6.44 -11.07
C LEU A 24 -0.96 -6.50 -10.60
N MET A 25 -1.50 -5.38 -10.13
CA MET A 25 -2.91 -5.24 -9.73
C MET A 25 -3.84 -5.60 -10.89
N LYS A 26 -3.56 -5.07 -12.08
CA LYS A 26 -4.32 -5.36 -13.31
C LYS A 26 -4.24 -6.83 -13.70
N TYR A 27 -3.07 -7.46 -13.60
CA TYR A 27 -2.88 -8.88 -13.90
C TYR A 27 -3.77 -9.78 -13.04
N PHE A 28 -3.91 -9.45 -11.75
CA PHE A 28 -4.78 -10.18 -10.83
C PHE A 28 -6.24 -9.71 -10.83
N GLY A 29 -6.59 -8.65 -11.58
CA GLY A 29 -7.94 -8.10 -11.60
C GLY A 29 -8.35 -7.42 -10.30
N LEU A 30 -7.39 -6.87 -9.55
CA LEU A 30 -7.61 -6.26 -8.24
C LEU A 30 -7.81 -4.75 -8.36
N ASN A 31 -8.87 -4.23 -7.75
CA ASN A 31 -9.06 -2.79 -7.49
C ASN A 31 -8.60 -2.38 -6.09
N TYR A 32 -8.26 -3.35 -5.23
CA TYR A 32 -7.72 -3.15 -3.90
C TYR A 32 -6.70 -4.25 -3.58
N GLY A 33 -5.62 -3.89 -2.89
CA GLY A 33 -4.62 -4.80 -2.38
C GLY A 33 -3.64 -4.09 -1.47
N ALA A 34 -3.31 -4.70 -0.33
CA ALA A 34 -2.22 -4.25 0.53
C ALA A 34 -0.92 -4.89 0.04
N ILE A 35 0.10 -4.07 -0.25
CA ILE A 35 1.35 -4.53 -0.85
C ILE A 35 2.48 -4.27 0.15
N ASP A 36 3.23 -5.33 0.45
CA ASP A 36 4.39 -5.27 1.32
C ASP A 36 5.67 -5.25 0.48
N MET A 37 6.53 -4.28 0.78
CA MET A 37 7.82 -4.10 0.12
C MET A 37 8.89 -3.75 1.15
N ILE A 38 10.14 -4.05 0.80
CA ILE A 38 11.31 -3.59 1.56
C ILE A 38 12.27 -2.86 0.63
N VAL A 39 13.06 -1.96 1.19
CA VAL A 39 14.13 -1.24 0.48
C VAL A 39 15.46 -1.70 1.04
N THR A 40 16.36 -2.15 0.17
CA THR A 40 17.72 -2.51 0.56
C THR A 40 18.56 -1.24 0.83
N PRO A 41 19.71 -1.34 1.53
CA PRO A 41 20.61 -0.20 1.74
C PRO A 41 21.13 0.45 0.44
N ASP A 42 21.13 -0.30 -0.66
CA ASP A 42 21.47 0.16 -2.01
C ASP A 42 20.24 0.60 -2.83
N GLU A 43 19.17 1.03 -2.15
CA GLU A 43 17.96 1.65 -2.73
C GLU A 43 17.18 0.75 -3.71
N ARG A 44 17.30 -0.57 -3.61
CA ARG A 44 16.48 -1.49 -4.40
C ARG A 44 15.19 -1.81 -3.67
N TYR A 45 14.08 -1.60 -4.36
CA TYR A 45 12.76 -2.03 -3.92
C TYR A 45 12.58 -3.53 -4.20
N ILE A 46 12.20 -4.29 -3.16
CA ILE A 46 11.90 -5.72 -3.25
C ILE A 46 10.44 -5.93 -2.86
N PHE A 47 9.66 -6.49 -3.79
CA PHE A 47 8.31 -6.97 -3.53
C PHE A 47 8.34 -8.21 -2.65
N LEU A 48 7.51 -8.23 -1.60
CA LEU A 48 7.33 -9.40 -0.74
C LEU A 48 6.02 -10.11 -1.04
N GLU A 49 4.91 -9.40 -0.88
CA GLU A 49 3.58 -9.94 -1.13
C GLU A 49 2.56 -8.88 -1.53
N ILE A 50 1.44 -9.35 -2.07
CA ILE A 50 0.20 -8.61 -2.19
C ILE A 50 -0.90 -9.41 -1.49
N ASN A 51 -1.60 -8.78 -0.56
CA ASN A 51 -2.76 -9.32 0.11
C ASN A 51 -4.04 -8.61 -0.39
N PRO A 52 -4.90 -9.29 -1.18
CA PRO A 52 -6.14 -8.71 -1.71
C PRO A 52 -7.17 -8.31 -0.64
N VAL A 53 -7.00 -8.76 0.61
CA VAL A 53 -7.88 -8.48 1.75
C VAL A 53 -7.09 -8.00 2.97
N GLY A 54 -5.92 -7.39 2.74
CA GLY A 54 -5.07 -6.90 3.81
C GLY A 54 -5.74 -5.78 4.61
N GLU A 55 -5.38 -5.70 5.89
CA GLU A 55 -5.89 -4.66 6.80
C GLU A 55 -5.28 -3.29 6.47
N PHE A 56 -6.11 -2.26 6.41
CA PHE A 56 -5.67 -0.87 6.16
C PHE A 56 -5.95 0.08 7.33
N PHE A 57 -6.87 -0.28 8.23
CA PHE A 57 -7.45 0.66 9.21
C PHE A 57 -6.41 1.34 10.11
N TRP A 58 -5.30 0.66 10.39
CA TRP A 58 -4.24 1.19 11.24
C TRP A 58 -3.49 2.35 10.57
N LEU A 59 -3.39 2.39 9.24
CA LEU A 59 -2.83 3.54 8.49
C LEU A 59 -3.78 4.73 8.41
N GLU A 60 -5.06 4.51 8.69
CA GLU A 60 -6.09 5.55 8.69
C GLU A 60 -6.31 6.13 10.10
N LEU A 61 -6.36 5.27 11.12
CA LEU A 61 -6.57 5.69 12.51
C LEU A 61 -5.31 6.23 13.18
N TYR A 62 -4.13 5.84 12.70
CA TYR A 62 -2.83 6.27 13.23
C TYR A 62 -2.02 6.94 12.12
N PRO A 63 -0.94 7.69 12.46
CA PRO A 63 -0.07 8.27 11.46
C PRO A 63 0.32 7.22 10.39
N PRO A 64 0.21 7.55 9.10
CA PRO A 64 0.06 8.91 8.56
C PRO A 64 -1.39 9.42 8.34
N TYR A 65 -2.42 8.71 8.80
CA TYR A 65 -3.84 9.09 8.70
C TYR A 65 -4.39 9.15 7.27
N PHE A 66 -4.13 8.13 6.46
CA PHE A 66 -4.64 8.07 5.09
C PHE A 66 -6.16 7.86 5.04
N PRO A 67 -6.90 8.55 4.14
CA PRO A 67 -8.35 8.40 3.99
C PRO A 67 -8.72 7.16 3.13
N ILE A 68 -8.27 5.97 3.55
CA ILE A 68 -8.40 4.75 2.74
C ILE A 68 -9.85 4.28 2.68
N SER A 69 -10.58 4.32 3.81
CA SER A 69 -12.00 3.94 3.85
C SER A 69 -12.86 4.77 2.89
N GLN A 70 -12.58 6.08 2.78
CA GLN A 70 -13.25 7.00 1.87
C GLN A 70 -13.00 6.60 0.40
N ALA A 71 -11.75 6.31 0.02
CA ALA A 71 -11.41 5.88 -1.33
C ALA A 71 -12.07 4.54 -1.70
N ILE A 72 -12.13 3.59 -0.76
CA ILE A 72 -12.85 2.33 -0.96
C ILE A 72 -14.34 2.57 -1.16
N ALA A 73 -14.97 3.40 -0.30
CA ALA A 73 -16.38 3.73 -0.40
C ALA A 73 -16.73 4.42 -1.73
N GLU A 74 -15.88 5.35 -2.19
CA GLU A 74 -16.03 6.02 -3.48
C GLU A 74 -16.00 5.04 -4.65
N ILE A 75 -15.08 4.07 -4.63
CA ILE A 75 -15.03 3.01 -5.65
C ILE A 75 -16.31 2.17 -5.61
N LEU A 76 -16.76 1.77 -4.42
CA LEU A 76 -17.96 0.92 -4.26
C LEU A 76 -19.26 1.61 -4.67
N VAL A 77 -19.36 2.93 -4.53
CA VAL A 77 -20.56 3.69 -4.93
C VAL A 77 -20.55 4.06 -6.41
N ASN A 78 -19.37 4.17 -7.03
CA ASN A 78 -19.20 4.56 -8.43
C ASN A 78 -18.82 3.39 -9.37
N SER A 79 -18.98 2.14 -8.93
CA SER A 79 -18.66 0.94 -9.73
C SER A 79 -19.78 0.50 -10.67
#